data_AF-A0A7X6YD31-F1
#
_entry.id   AF-A0A7X6YD31-F1
#
_cell.length_a   1.000
_cell.length_b   1.000
_cell.length_c   1.000
_cell.angle_alpha   90.00
_cell.angle_beta   90.00
_cell.angle_gamma   90.00
#
_symmetry.space_group_name_H-M   'P 1'
#
loop_
_entity.id
_entity.type
_entity.pdbx_description
1 polymer ?
#
loop_
_entity_poly.entity_id
_entity_poly.type
_entity_poly.pdbx_seq_one_letter_code
_entity_poly.pdbx_strand_id
1 'polypeptide(L)'
;MGANEDRRGQGKADQPSATVRPERAGRAWLFMPLAVAAVFLLGAVLGGLGYFEFTPPERTCVSCHEIRASHARWSNSVHRAVSCKQCHGGSADSWHALRENAKRVFRHVADTRHDDIRLSEEQAVRMTRACQQCHQREFAHWQGGGHGTNYARIFLDETHNRTEQMADDCLRCHGMFFEGTMKNLAEPLDTRGPWRLKRPRLAGRPVIPCLACHELHAPGAPFSRSLSDREERVKKGESRRDTIGFYVRQERAHIAIDDLAIPRIVRDGKPVTVSSDPRQRLCTQCHAPDAFGRAGSSDDRTPTGVHEGLSCAACHAPHSNDTRGSCAQCHPARSSCGLDVTDMDTTYRSRGSRHNIHRVACQDCHPGGVPAKRD
;
A
#
# COMPACT_ATOMS: atom_id res chain seq x y z
N MET A 1 -75.08 97.96 15.55
CA MET A 1 -75.71 98.47 14.30
C MET A 1 -75.14 97.68 13.13
N GLY A 2 -76.01 97.07 12.32
CA GLY A 2 -75.71 96.46 10.99
C GLY A 2 -74.97 95.11 11.03
N ALA A 3 -75.61 93.98 10.72
CA ALA A 3 -75.89 93.42 9.37
C ALA A 3 -74.61 92.83 8.73
N ASN A 4 -74.42 91.50 8.63
CA ASN A 4 -75.02 90.43 7.81
C ASN A 4 -74.20 90.14 6.53
N GLU A 5 -74.13 88.84 6.17
CA GLU A 5 -73.59 88.21 4.94
C GLU A 5 -72.05 88.16 4.78
N ASP A 6 -71.38 87.11 4.26
CA ASP A 6 -71.79 85.97 3.43
C ASP A 6 -70.76 84.81 3.55
N ARG A 7 -71.21 83.62 3.15
CA ARG A 7 -70.52 82.33 3.03
C ARG A 7 -69.25 82.37 2.16
N ARG A 8 -68.23 81.60 2.56
CA ARG A 8 -67.67 80.49 1.74
C ARG A 8 -66.65 79.67 2.52
N GLY A 9 -66.88 78.36 2.52
CA GLY A 9 -66.06 77.37 3.23
C GLY A 9 -64.61 77.37 2.79
N GLN A 10 -63.72 77.44 3.77
CA GLN A 10 -62.31 77.14 3.64
C GLN A 10 -62.08 75.74 4.21
N GLY A 11 -61.54 74.86 3.38
CA GLY A 11 -61.13 73.51 3.75
C GLY A 11 -60.15 73.56 4.91
N LYS A 12 -60.46 72.81 5.97
CA LYS A 12 -59.58 72.61 7.12
C LYS A 12 -58.29 71.94 6.64
N ALA A 13 -57.18 72.58 6.98
CA ALA A 13 -55.86 72.01 6.94
C ALA A 13 -55.80 70.83 7.93
N ASP A 14 -55.61 69.63 7.41
CA ASP A 14 -55.25 68.46 8.20
C ASP A 14 -53.80 68.59 8.67
N GLN A 15 -53.64 68.56 9.99
CA GLN A 15 -52.33 68.40 10.64
C GLN A 15 -51.78 67.00 10.33
N PRO A 16 -50.45 66.84 10.16
CA PRO A 16 -49.86 65.54 9.87
C PRO A 16 -49.96 64.66 11.12
N SER A 17 -50.91 63.71 11.11
CA SER A 17 -50.89 62.61 12.06
C SER A 17 -49.68 61.72 11.76
N ALA A 18 -48.74 61.69 12.69
CA ALA A 18 -47.64 60.74 12.68
C ALA A 18 -48.24 59.33 12.65
N THR A 19 -48.20 58.68 11.49
CA THR A 19 -48.52 57.27 11.38
C THR A 19 -47.43 56.50 12.12
N VAL A 20 -47.82 55.97 13.28
CA VAL A 20 -47.05 54.96 14.02
C VAL A 20 -46.73 53.85 13.01
N ARG A 21 -45.47 53.77 12.58
CA ARG A 21 -44.97 52.59 11.86
C ARG A 21 -45.27 51.39 12.75
N PRO A 22 -46.02 50.37 12.27
CA PRO A 22 -46.17 49.16 13.05
C PRO A 22 -44.77 48.62 13.31
N GLU A 23 -44.41 48.52 14.59
CA GLU A 23 -43.20 47.82 14.99
C GLU A 23 -43.25 46.46 14.29
N ARG A 24 -42.24 46.16 13.48
CA ARG A 24 -41.99 44.79 13.00
C ARG A 24 -41.61 43.97 14.23
N ALA A 25 -42.58 43.66 15.09
CA ALA A 25 -42.45 42.71 16.18
C ALA A 25 -41.98 41.40 15.55
N GLY A 26 -40.71 41.11 15.78
CA GLY A 26 -39.91 40.23 14.97
C GLY A 26 -40.49 38.83 14.94
N ARG A 27 -40.72 38.31 13.73
CA ARG A 27 -40.88 36.87 13.43
C ARG A 27 -39.71 36.00 13.93
N ALA A 28 -38.70 36.57 14.59
CA ALA A 28 -37.52 35.91 15.13
C ALA A 28 -37.83 34.81 16.17
N TRP A 29 -38.90 34.96 16.99
CA TRP A 29 -39.29 33.94 17.97
C TRP A 29 -39.76 32.61 17.34
N LEU A 30 -40.31 32.66 16.12
CA LEU A 30 -40.69 31.44 15.37
C LEU A 30 -39.47 30.65 14.88
N PHE A 31 -38.31 31.30 14.72
CA PHE A 31 -37.06 30.66 14.32
C PHE A 31 -36.20 30.23 15.51
N MET A 32 -36.51 30.69 16.72
CA MET A 32 -35.79 30.33 17.95
C MET A 32 -35.74 28.81 18.23
N PRO A 33 -36.84 28.03 18.14
CA PRO A 33 -36.76 26.58 18.36
C PRO A 33 -35.94 25.86 17.29
N LEU A 34 -35.99 26.32 16.03
CA LEU A 34 -35.16 25.79 14.95
C LEU A 34 -33.67 26.10 15.19
N ALA A 35 -33.36 27.31 15.65
CA ALA A 35 -32.00 27.70 16.00
C ALA A 35 -31.45 26.88 17.18
N VAL A 36 -32.25 26.69 18.24
CA VAL A 36 -31.87 25.87 19.39
C VAL A 36 -31.65 24.41 18.97
N ALA A 37 -32.56 23.84 18.17
CA ALA A 37 -32.40 22.48 17.64
C ALA A 37 -31.15 22.34 16.77
N ALA A 38 -30.87 23.32 15.90
CA ALA A 38 -29.66 23.33 15.08
C ALA A 38 -28.38 23.41 15.91
N VAL A 39 -28.35 24.26 16.95
CA VAL A 39 -27.21 24.36 17.89
C VAL A 39 -27.02 23.06 18.66
N PHE A 40 -28.10 22.44 19.14
CA PHE A 40 -28.04 21.16 19.83
C PHE A 40 -27.49 20.05 18.93
N LEU A 41 -28.01 19.92 17.71
CA LEU A 41 -27.53 18.93 16.74
C LEU A 41 -26.07 19.16 16.39
N LEU A 42 -25.66 20.42 16.19
CA LEU A 42 -24.26 20.76 15.95
C LEU A 42 -23.38 20.36 17.14
N GLY A 43 -23.81 20.66 18.37
CA GLY A 43 -23.13 20.28 19.60
C GLY A 43 -22.99 18.76 19.76
N ALA A 44 -24.05 18.01 19.47
CA ALA A 44 -24.04 16.54 19.50
C ALA A 44 -23.10 15.94 18.46
N VAL A 45 -23.11 16.46 17.22
CA VAL A 45 -22.21 16.01 16.15
C VAL A 45 -20.76 16.32 16.49
N LEU A 46 -20.45 17.56 16.89
CA LEU A 46 -19.09 17.95 17.25
C LEU A 46 -18.60 17.22 18.50
N GLY A 47 -19.46 17.04 19.50
CA GLY A 47 -19.17 16.26 20.70
C GLY A 47 -18.91 14.79 20.38
N GLY A 48 -19.71 14.17 19.52
CA GLY A 48 -19.51 12.80 19.05
C GLY A 48 -18.22 12.64 18.26
N LEU A 49 -17.93 13.55 17.33
CA LEU A 49 -16.66 13.56 16.59
C LEU A 49 -15.46 13.74 17.54
N GLY A 50 -15.55 14.66 18.50
CA GLY A 50 -14.52 14.87 19.52
C GLY A 50 -14.32 13.62 20.39
N TYR A 51 -15.41 12.96 20.81
CA TYR A 51 -15.33 11.71 21.56
C TYR A 51 -14.56 10.65 20.78
N PHE A 52 -14.89 10.43 19.50
CA PHE A 52 -14.19 9.45 18.66
C PHE A 52 -12.74 9.85 18.34
N GLU A 53 -12.45 11.14 18.17
CA GLU A 53 -11.11 11.62 17.85
C GLU A 53 -10.15 11.55 19.04
N PHE A 54 -10.60 11.92 20.23
CA PHE A 54 -9.72 12.05 21.40
C PHE A 54 -9.75 10.84 22.35
N THR A 55 -10.74 9.96 22.23
CA THR A 55 -10.81 8.75 23.07
C THR A 55 -10.04 7.59 22.43
N PRO A 56 -9.40 6.70 23.21
CA PRO A 56 -8.71 5.54 22.68
C PRO A 56 -9.63 4.60 21.84
N PRO A 57 -9.10 3.93 20.79
CA PRO A 57 -9.86 2.99 19.95
C PRO A 57 -10.58 1.89 20.74
N GLU A 58 -10.05 1.48 21.89
CA GLU A 58 -10.58 0.42 22.75
C GLU A 58 -11.94 0.81 23.37
N ARG A 59 -12.24 2.11 23.48
CA ARG A 59 -13.51 2.64 23.98
C ARG A 59 -14.40 3.24 22.88
N THR A 60 -13.93 3.24 21.64
CA THR A 60 -14.61 3.85 20.49
C THR A 60 -14.76 2.83 19.37
N CYS A 61 -13.70 2.58 18.59
CA CYS A 61 -13.74 1.66 17.44
C CYS A 61 -14.24 0.24 17.81
N VAL A 62 -13.85 -0.27 18.98
CA VAL A 62 -14.24 -1.62 19.46
C VAL A 62 -15.70 -1.69 19.92
N SER A 63 -16.39 -0.55 20.11
CA SER A 63 -17.82 -0.54 20.40
C SER A 63 -18.66 -1.01 19.20
N CYS A 64 -18.14 -0.91 17.98
CA CYS A 64 -18.72 -1.49 16.78
C CYS A 64 -18.40 -2.99 16.71
N HIS A 65 -19.42 -3.84 16.57
CA HIS A 65 -19.22 -5.30 16.57
C HIS A 65 -18.45 -5.78 15.33
N GLU A 66 -18.55 -5.02 14.23
CA GLU A 66 -17.88 -5.29 12.97
C GLU A 66 -16.35 -5.12 13.03
N ILE A 67 -15.85 -4.36 14.01
CA ILE A 67 -14.41 -4.12 14.20
C ILE A 67 -13.78 -5.15 15.14
N ARG A 68 -14.57 -5.91 15.90
CA ARG A 68 -14.07 -6.83 16.94
C ARG A 68 -13.08 -7.85 16.41
N ALA A 69 -13.34 -8.44 15.24
CA ALA A 69 -12.43 -9.41 14.62
C ALA A 69 -11.08 -8.78 14.23
N SER A 70 -11.10 -7.56 13.71
CA SER A 70 -9.88 -6.81 13.36
C SER A 70 -9.10 -6.39 14.61
N HIS A 71 -9.80 -5.98 15.66
CA HIS A 71 -9.18 -5.69 16.96
C HIS A 71 -8.57 -6.95 17.59
N ALA A 72 -9.26 -8.09 17.56
CA ALA A 72 -8.73 -9.35 18.08
C ALA A 72 -7.46 -9.81 17.36
N ARG A 73 -7.39 -9.61 16.03
CA ARG A 73 -6.15 -9.82 15.26
C ARG A 73 -5.06 -8.86 15.69
N TRP A 74 -5.36 -7.56 15.79
CA TRP A 74 -4.42 -6.55 16.26
C TRP A 74 -3.88 -6.84 17.67
N SER A 75 -4.74 -7.19 18.63
CA SER A 75 -4.37 -7.43 20.03
C SER A 75 -3.44 -8.64 20.19
N ASN A 76 -3.46 -9.57 19.25
CA ASN A 76 -2.55 -10.73 19.20
C ASN A 76 -1.35 -10.53 18.25
N SER A 77 -1.25 -9.38 17.60
CA SER A 77 -0.24 -9.12 16.59
C SER A 77 1.08 -8.61 17.15
N VAL A 78 2.10 -8.60 16.31
CA VAL A 78 3.39 -7.93 16.56
C VAL A 78 3.26 -6.41 16.71
N HIS A 79 2.15 -5.81 16.25
CA HIS A 79 1.87 -4.37 16.32
C HIS A 79 0.88 -3.99 17.43
N ARG A 80 0.54 -4.90 18.36
CA ARG A 80 -0.43 -4.64 19.45
C ARG A 80 -0.05 -3.50 20.41
N ALA A 81 1.18 -3.02 20.36
CA ALA A 81 1.65 -1.87 21.15
C ALA A 81 1.52 -0.52 20.39
N VAL A 82 1.02 -0.54 19.15
CA VAL A 82 0.82 0.63 18.28
C VAL A 82 -0.67 0.93 18.21
N SER A 83 -1.06 2.17 18.47
CA SER A 83 -2.48 2.58 18.44
C SER A 83 -3.05 2.46 17.02
N CYS A 84 -4.32 2.02 16.89
CA CYS A 84 -4.99 1.91 15.59
C CYS A 84 -4.91 3.22 14.78
N LYS A 85 -5.01 4.37 15.45
CA LYS A 85 -5.00 5.70 14.81
C LYS A 85 -3.67 6.05 14.16
N GLN A 86 -2.56 5.50 14.64
CA GLN A 86 -1.23 5.73 14.05
C GLN A 86 -1.10 5.10 12.65
N CYS A 87 -1.91 4.07 12.35
CA CYS A 87 -1.93 3.41 11.04
C CYS A 87 -3.16 3.75 10.20
N HIS A 88 -4.36 3.77 10.79
CA HIS A 88 -5.62 3.97 10.09
C HIS A 88 -6.07 5.44 10.00
N GLY A 89 -5.42 6.33 10.75
CA GLY A 89 -5.82 7.72 10.89
C GLY A 89 -6.82 7.95 12.02
N GLY A 90 -7.04 9.22 12.32
CA GLY A 90 -8.08 9.68 13.25
C GLY A 90 -9.49 9.54 12.66
N SER A 91 -10.50 9.75 13.51
CA SER A 91 -11.89 9.77 13.07
C SER A 91 -12.24 11.04 12.30
N ALA A 92 -11.53 12.14 12.60
CA ALA A 92 -11.71 13.47 12.03
C ALA A 92 -10.41 14.10 11.50
N ASP A 93 -9.36 13.31 11.25
CA ASP A 93 -8.04 13.80 10.83
C ASP A 93 -8.02 14.47 9.45
N SER A 94 -9.04 14.21 8.64
CA SER A 94 -9.15 14.65 7.26
C SER A 94 -10.61 14.58 6.79
N TRP A 95 -10.93 15.36 5.75
CA TRP A 95 -12.24 15.28 5.10
C TRP A 95 -12.54 13.88 4.54
N HIS A 96 -11.51 13.18 4.05
CA HIS A 96 -11.63 11.80 3.60
C HIS A 96 -11.98 10.87 4.78
N ALA A 97 -11.32 10.98 5.93
CA ALA A 97 -11.63 10.15 7.09
C ALA A 97 -13.05 10.39 7.60
N LEU A 98 -13.49 11.65 7.71
CA LEU A 98 -14.87 11.99 8.07
C LEU A 98 -15.88 11.35 7.13
N ARG A 99 -15.65 11.46 5.81
CA ARG A 99 -16.53 10.87 4.80
C ARG A 99 -16.59 9.35 4.89
N GLU A 100 -15.45 8.67 5.07
CA GLU A 100 -15.43 7.21 5.18
C GLU A 100 -16.06 6.71 6.48
N ASN A 101 -15.84 7.42 7.60
CA ASN A 101 -16.47 7.07 8.87
C ASN A 101 -17.99 7.31 8.82
N ALA A 102 -18.46 8.39 8.19
CA ALA A 102 -19.88 8.61 7.96
C ALA A 102 -20.50 7.49 7.10
N LYS A 103 -19.81 7.04 6.04
CA LYS A 103 -20.25 5.88 5.25
C LYS A 103 -20.33 4.60 6.08
N ARG A 104 -19.37 4.35 6.99
CA ARG A 104 -19.37 3.19 7.89
C ARG A 104 -20.56 3.23 8.85
N VAL A 105 -20.83 4.37 9.47
CA VAL A 105 -22.00 4.56 10.34
C VAL A 105 -23.29 4.33 9.56
N PHE A 106 -23.40 4.88 8.35
CA PHE A 106 -24.56 4.67 7.50
C PHE A 106 -24.75 3.17 7.16
N ARG A 107 -23.68 2.47 6.77
CA ARG A 107 -23.73 1.02 6.49
C ARG A 107 -24.08 0.18 7.72
N HIS A 108 -23.57 0.57 8.90
CA HIS A 108 -23.94 -0.07 10.16
C HIS A 108 -25.45 -0.02 10.40
N VAL A 109 -26.08 1.11 10.11
CA VAL A 109 -27.53 1.32 10.33
C VAL A 109 -28.39 0.73 9.20
N ALA A 110 -27.93 0.83 7.95
CA ALA A 110 -28.76 0.56 6.76
C ALA A 110 -28.55 -0.82 6.13
N ASP A 111 -27.41 -1.47 6.36
CA ASP A 111 -27.06 -2.73 5.71
C ASP A 111 -27.23 -3.93 6.66
N THR A 112 -27.53 -5.10 6.11
CA THR A 112 -27.67 -6.36 6.86
C THR A 112 -26.43 -7.25 6.74
N ARG A 113 -25.46 -6.90 5.88
CA ARG A 113 -24.20 -7.66 5.70
C ARG A 113 -22.98 -6.76 5.93
N HIS A 114 -22.11 -7.17 6.85
CA HIS A 114 -20.94 -6.39 7.25
C HIS A 114 -19.60 -7.13 7.07
N ASP A 115 -19.60 -8.28 6.38
CA ASP A 115 -18.45 -9.20 6.34
C ASP A 115 -17.29 -8.74 5.41
N ASP A 116 -17.48 -7.68 4.61
CA ASP A 116 -16.48 -7.16 3.65
C ASP A 116 -15.81 -5.85 4.11
N ILE A 117 -15.62 -5.66 5.42
CA ILE A 117 -14.86 -4.50 5.91
C ILE A 117 -13.37 -4.70 5.65
N ARG A 118 -12.88 -4.01 4.62
CA ARG A 118 -11.48 -4.01 4.20
C ARG A 118 -10.97 -2.59 3.95
N LEU A 119 -9.66 -2.49 3.80
CA LEU A 119 -9.02 -1.25 3.38
C LEU A 119 -9.30 -1.01 1.90
N SER A 120 -9.65 0.24 1.56
CA SER A 120 -9.62 0.68 0.16
C SER A 120 -8.19 0.78 -0.34
N GLU A 121 -8.02 0.88 -1.67
CA GLU A 121 -6.72 1.14 -2.30
C GLU A 121 -6.03 2.36 -1.65
N GLU A 122 -6.80 3.42 -1.43
CA GLU A 122 -6.27 4.66 -0.89
C GLU A 122 -5.81 4.50 0.56
N GLN A 123 -6.52 3.70 1.37
CA GLN A 123 -6.11 3.37 2.73
C GLN A 123 -4.82 2.52 2.73
N ALA A 124 -4.74 1.51 1.86
CA ALA A 124 -3.55 0.67 1.75
C ALA A 124 -2.31 1.48 1.33
N VAL A 125 -2.45 2.39 0.36
CA VAL A 125 -1.36 3.27 -0.09
C VAL A 125 -0.97 4.29 0.99
N ARG A 126 -1.93 4.87 1.72
CA ARG A 126 -1.64 5.77 2.84
C ARG A 126 -0.84 5.07 3.95
N MET A 127 -1.12 3.78 4.18
CA MET A 127 -0.42 3.00 5.19
C MET A 127 1.09 2.92 4.94
N THR A 128 1.55 2.95 3.68
CA THR A 128 2.98 3.01 3.35
C THR A 128 3.69 4.19 4.06
N ARG A 129 3.03 5.36 4.17
CA ARG A 129 3.57 6.51 4.91
C ARG A 129 3.48 6.34 6.42
N ALA A 130 2.46 5.64 6.93
CA ALA A 130 2.40 5.29 8.35
C ALA A 130 3.55 4.35 8.73
N CYS A 131 3.84 3.33 7.89
CA CYS A 131 4.98 2.43 8.07
C CYS A 131 6.30 3.21 8.17
N GLN A 132 6.51 4.20 7.30
CA GLN A 132 7.71 5.04 7.28
C GLN A 132 8.02 5.70 8.63
N GLN A 133 7.01 6.05 9.44
CA GLN A 133 7.24 6.75 10.72
C GLN A 133 8.13 5.93 11.67
N CYS A 134 8.03 4.60 11.62
CA CYS A 134 8.82 3.67 12.42
C CYS A 134 9.87 2.89 11.59
N HIS A 135 9.57 2.56 10.34
CA HIS A 135 10.41 1.77 9.42
C HIS A 135 11.15 2.64 8.41
N GLN A 136 11.85 3.66 8.90
CA GLN A 136 12.46 4.70 8.05
C GLN A 136 13.52 4.13 7.09
N ARG A 137 14.37 3.22 7.59
CA ARG A 137 15.44 2.61 6.78
C ARG A 137 14.87 1.67 5.72
N GLU A 138 13.95 0.79 6.11
CA GLU A 138 13.30 -0.14 5.19
C GLU A 138 12.51 0.61 4.12
N PHE A 139 11.83 1.70 4.50
CA PHE A 139 11.16 2.60 3.55
C PHE A 139 12.16 3.26 2.59
N ALA A 140 13.30 3.78 3.08
CA ALA A 140 14.31 4.39 2.21
C ALA A 140 14.90 3.38 1.21
N HIS A 141 15.15 2.15 1.66
CA HIS A 141 15.61 1.06 0.80
C HIS A 141 14.55 0.67 -0.26
N TRP A 142 13.29 0.54 0.16
CA TRP A 142 12.17 0.27 -0.74
C TRP A 142 12.01 1.39 -1.78
N GLN A 143 12.02 2.65 -1.34
CA GLN A 143 11.84 3.82 -2.20
C GLN A 143 12.99 4.00 -3.19
N GLY A 144 14.24 3.78 -2.75
CA GLY A 144 15.43 3.86 -3.60
C GLY A 144 15.63 2.63 -4.51
N GLY A 145 14.93 1.53 -4.23
CA GLY A 145 15.01 0.28 -4.99
C GLY A 145 13.97 0.19 -6.11
N GLY A 146 14.00 -0.94 -6.83
CA GLY A 146 13.04 -1.22 -7.91
C GLY A 146 11.58 -1.38 -7.42
N HIS A 147 11.39 -1.75 -6.15
CA HIS A 147 10.06 -1.93 -5.55
C HIS A 147 9.34 -0.61 -5.27
N GLY A 148 10.06 0.51 -5.15
CA GLY A 148 9.50 1.86 -5.02
C GLY A 148 8.95 2.45 -6.32
N THR A 149 8.87 1.64 -7.40
CA THR A 149 8.32 2.06 -8.68
C THR A 149 6.84 2.42 -8.59
N ASN A 150 6.34 3.13 -9.60
CA ASN A 150 5.02 3.72 -9.61
C ASN A 150 4.24 3.38 -10.89
N TYR A 151 2.94 3.71 -10.87
CA TYR A 151 2.04 3.38 -11.97
C TYR A 151 2.47 4.00 -13.30
N ALA A 152 2.95 5.24 -13.31
CA ALA A 152 3.41 5.86 -14.55
C ALA A 152 4.60 5.09 -15.15
N ARG A 153 5.58 4.71 -14.32
CA ARG A 153 6.77 3.98 -14.77
C ARG A 153 6.47 2.58 -15.29
N ILE A 154 5.43 1.92 -14.77
CA ILE A 154 5.04 0.59 -15.23
C ILE A 154 4.08 0.64 -16.43
N PHE A 155 2.98 1.39 -16.31
CA PHE A 155 1.89 1.33 -17.28
C PHE A 155 2.02 2.31 -18.44
N LEU A 156 3.00 3.24 -18.39
CA LEU A 156 3.30 4.17 -19.49
C LEU A 156 4.69 3.92 -20.09
N ASP A 157 5.32 2.77 -19.80
CA ASP A 157 6.57 2.39 -20.45
C ASP A 157 6.31 2.05 -21.93
N GLU A 158 6.73 2.93 -22.83
CA GLU A 158 6.50 2.74 -24.26
C GLU A 158 7.25 1.53 -24.83
N THR A 159 8.42 1.19 -24.28
CA THR A 159 9.22 0.07 -24.80
C THR A 159 8.51 -1.24 -24.50
N HIS A 160 8.08 -1.42 -23.25
CA HIS A 160 7.32 -2.59 -22.83
C HIS A 160 5.96 -2.67 -23.53
N ASN A 161 5.19 -1.58 -23.53
CA ASN A 161 3.82 -1.60 -24.06
C ASN A 161 3.75 -1.80 -25.58
N ARG A 162 4.82 -1.53 -26.33
CA ARG A 162 4.90 -1.89 -27.74
C ARG A 162 5.04 -3.40 -27.97
N THR A 163 5.52 -4.13 -26.98
CA THR A 163 5.77 -5.59 -27.07
C THR A 163 4.70 -6.42 -26.38
N GLU A 164 4.05 -5.88 -25.34
CA GLU A 164 3.09 -6.58 -24.50
C GLU A 164 1.84 -5.75 -24.31
N GLN A 165 0.66 -6.35 -24.51
CA GLN A 165 -0.60 -5.65 -24.32
C GLN A 165 -0.97 -5.65 -22.84
N MET A 166 -1.24 -4.46 -22.28
CA MET A 166 -1.72 -4.36 -20.90
C MET A 166 -3.02 -5.14 -20.69
N ALA A 167 -3.00 -6.04 -19.70
CA ALA A 167 -4.12 -6.89 -19.32
C ALA A 167 -4.41 -6.79 -17.81
N ASP A 168 -5.56 -7.33 -17.39
CA ASP A 168 -5.95 -7.35 -15.97
C ASP A 168 -4.95 -8.12 -15.10
N ASP A 169 -4.28 -9.12 -15.66
CA ASP A 169 -3.27 -9.92 -14.97
C ASP A 169 -2.04 -9.11 -14.55
N CYS A 170 -1.73 -8.00 -15.23
CA CYS A 170 -0.67 -7.09 -14.80
C CYS A 170 -0.94 -6.54 -13.38
N LEU A 171 -2.22 -6.39 -13.01
CA LEU A 171 -2.63 -5.90 -11.68
C LEU A 171 -2.42 -6.93 -10.56
N ARG A 172 -2.16 -8.21 -10.90
CA ARG A 172 -1.81 -9.24 -9.91
C ARG A 172 -0.53 -8.85 -9.15
N CYS A 173 0.40 -8.18 -9.82
CA CYS A 173 1.67 -7.77 -9.23
C CYS A 173 1.87 -6.24 -9.23
N HIS A 174 1.46 -5.55 -10.30
CA HIS A 174 1.70 -4.10 -10.48
C HIS A 174 0.49 -3.23 -10.14
N GLY A 175 -0.43 -3.73 -9.32
CA GLY A 175 -1.63 -3.00 -8.92
C GLY A 175 -2.49 -3.79 -7.94
N MET A 176 -1.84 -4.49 -7.01
CA MET A 176 -2.48 -5.47 -6.13
C MET A 176 -3.68 -4.93 -5.35
N PHE A 177 -3.62 -3.65 -4.97
CA PHE A 177 -4.68 -2.97 -4.23
C PHE A 177 -5.62 -2.15 -5.13
N PHE A 178 -5.37 -2.09 -6.44
CA PHE A 178 -6.18 -1.30 -7.38
C PHE A 178 -7.62 -1.80 -7.43
N GLU A 179 -8.56 -0.91 -7.14
CA GLU A 179 -10.01 -1.20 -7.13
C GLU A 179 -10.61 -1.03 -8.53
N GLY A 180 -10.23 -1.91 -9.46
CA GLY A 180 -10.77 -1.92 -10.82
C GLY A 180 -10.07 -2.91 -11.75
N THR A 181 -10.38 -2.81 -13.04
CA THR A 181 -9.70 -3.55 -14.12
C THR A 181 -8.72 -2.64 -14.86
N MET A 182 -7.89 -3.20 -15.72
CA MET A 182 -6.95 -2.45 -16.56
C MET A 182 -7.68 -1.38 -17.40
N LYS A 183 -8.91 -1.67 -17.85
CA LYS A 183 -9.79 -0.70 -18.54
C LYS A 183 -10.16 0.49 -17.68
N ASN A 184 -10.15 0.37 -16.36
CA ASN A 184 -10.39 1.49 -15.44
C ASN A 184 -9.10 2.28 -15.15
N LEU A 185 -7.94 1.69 -15.45
CA LEU A 185 -6.63 2.25 -15.13
C LEU A 185 -6.04 3.06 -16.29
N ALA A 186 -5.91 2.44 -17.46
CA ALA A 186 -5.18 2.98 -18.59
C ALA A 186 -5.95 2.85 -19.91
N GLU A 187 -5.54 3.64 -20.90
CA GLU A 187 -6.03 3.56 -22.28
C GLU A 187 -5.00 4.14 -23.28
N PRO A 188 -4.97 3.67 -24.53
CA PRO A 188 -5.68 2.49 -25.06
C PRO A 188 -5.11 1.19 -24.47
N LEU A 189 -5.86 0.08 -24.57
CA LEU A 189 -5.35 -1.25 -24.20
C LEU A 189 -4.89 -1.98 -25.45
N ASP A 190 -3.90 -1.41 -26.13
CA ASP A 190 -3.26 -1.99 -27.31
C ASP A 190 -1.75 -1.75 -27.28
N THR A 191 -1.03 -2.24 -28.30
CA THR A 191 0.43 -2.10 -28.42
C THR A 191 0.87 -0.89 -29.27
N ARG A 192 -0.05 0.03 -29.61
CA ARG A 192 0.21 1.16 -30.52
C ARG A 192 0.36 2.48 -29.76
N GLY A 193 -0.41 2.66 -28.69
CA GLY A 193 -0.40 3.89 -27.90
C GLY A 193 -0.92 5.11 -28.67
N PRO A 194 -0.64 6.33 -28.18
CA PRO A 194 0.03 6.64 -26.92
C PRO A 194 -0.83 6.27 -25.70
N TRP A 195 -0.20 5.70 -24.68
CA TRP A 195 -0.86 5.30 -23.44
C TRP A 195 -0.99 6.44 -22.46
N ARG A 196 -2.11 6.47 -21.73
CA ARG A 196 -2.34 7.38 -20.62
C ARG A 196 -3.07 6.67 -19.48
N LEU A 197 -2.84 7.16 -18.27
CA LEU A 197 -3.67 6.81 -17.13
C LEU A 197 -4.99 7.58 -17.21
N LYS A 198 -6.12 6.90 -17.07
CA LYS A 198 -7.46 7.53 -17.03
C LYS A 198 -7.61 8.51 -15.87
N ARG A 199 -6.86 8.28 -14.80
CA ARG A 199 -6.82 9.10 -13.60
C ARG A 199 -5.38 9.58 -13.39
N PRO A 200 -5.02 10.79 -13.82
CA PRO A 200 -3.65 11.30 -13.71
C PRO A 200 -3.08 11.24 -12.29
N ARG A 201 -3.92 11.40 -11.26
CA ARG A 201 -3.54 11.28 -9.84
C ARG A 201 -2.93 9.92 -9.44
N LEU A 202 -3.09 8.89 -10.26
CA LEU A 202 -2.52 7.56 -9.99
C LEU A 202 -1.03 7.48 -10.37
N ALA A 203 -0.52 8.38 -11.22
CA ALA A 203 0.83 8.32 -11.79
C ALA A 203 1.93 8.05 -10.75
N GLY A 204 1.93 8.81 -9.66
CA GLY A 204 2.92 8.69 -8.59
C GLY A 204 2.61 7.65 -7.51
N ARG A 205 1.52 6.88 -7.63
CA ARG A 205 1.19 5.85 -6.64
C ARG A 205 2.18 4.67 -6.75
N PRO A 206 2.57 4.05 -5.62
CA PRO A 206 3.38 2.85 -5.67
C PRO A 206 2.56 1.67 -6.20
N VAL A 207 3.17 0.84 -7.05
CA VAL A 207 2.54 -0.40 -7.56
C VAL A 207 2.71 -1.58 -6.59
N ILE A 208 3.77 -1.55 -5.77
CA ILE A 208 4.11 -2.57 -4.77
C ILE A 208 4.28 -1.87 -3.41
N PRO A 209 3.18 -1.50 -2.72
CA PRO A 209 3.26 -0.91 -1.37
C PRO A 209 3.74 -1.94 -0.34
N CYS A 210 4.11 -1.52 0.87
CA CYS A 210 4.62 -2.42 1.92
C CYS A 210 3.69 -3.62 2.18
N LEU A 211 2.38 -3.39 2.15
CA LEU A 211 1.36 -4.42 2.36
C LEU A 211 1.29 -5.46 1.23
N ALA A 212 1.98 -5.28 0.10
CA ALA A 212 2.13 -6.34 -0.89
C ALA A 212 2.88 -7.56 -0.34
N CYS A 213 3.79 -7.32 0.61
CA CYS A 213 4.68 -8.34 1.18
C CYS A 213 4.54 -8.49 2.70
N HIS A 214 3.83 -7.59 3.39
CA HIS A 214 3.70 -7.61 4.83
C HIS A 214 2.24 -7.66 5.28
N GLU A 215 1.96 -8.56 6.21
CA GLU A 215 0.70 -8.60 6.94
C GLU A 215 0.83 -7.80 8.24
N LEU A 216 0.08 -6.71 8.35
CA LEU A 216 0.20 -5.78 9.48
C LEU A 216 -0.21 -6.42 10.82
N HIS A 217 -1.29 -7.19 10.84
CA HIS A 217 -1.85 -7.83 12.03
C HIS A 217 -1.42 -9.30 12.16
N ALA A 218 -0.25 -9.65 11.63
CA ALA A 218 0.31 -10.98 11.79
C ALA A 218 0.54 -11.31 13.29
N PRO A 219 0.20 -12.54 13.73
CA PRO A 219 0.40 -12.97 15.11
C PRO A 219 1.89 -12.97 15.48
N GLY A 220 2.19 -12.73 16.76
CA GLY A 220 3.56 -12.85 17.26
C GLY A 220 3.88 -11.87 18.38
N ALA A 221 5.14 -11.83 18.79
CA ALA A 221 5.61 -10.94 19.84
C ALA A 221 6.06 -9.57 19.28
N PRO A 222 5.70 -8.43 19.91
CA PRO A 222 6.15 -7.12 19.55
C PRO A 222 7.66 -7.01 19.52
N PHE A 223 8.16 -6.01 18.80
CA PHE A 223 9.59 -5.70 18.86
C PHE A 223 9.98 -5.23 20.26
N SER A 224 10.90 -5.94 20.89
CA SER A 224 11.58 -5.50 22.12
C SER A 224 12.97 -5.00 21.76
N ARG A 225 13.35 -3.85 22.32
CA ARG A 225 14.69 -3.26 22.16
C ARG A 225 15.72 -3.86 23.11
N SER A 226 15.34 -4.75 24.03
CA SER A 226 16.27 -5.33 25.00
C SER A 226 17.38 -6.12 24.30
N LEU A 227 18.63 -5.93 24.75
CA LEU A 227 19.79 -6.65 24.24
C LEU A 227 19.67 -8.16 24.53
N SER A 228 19.12 -8.55 25.69
CA SER A 228 18.84 -9.94 26.04
C SER A 228 17.94 -10.61 25.00
N ASP A 229 16.89 -9.90 24.59
CA ASP A 229 15.90 -10.42 23.65
C ASP A 229 16.47 -10.51 22.24
N ARG A 230 17.39 -9.61 21.87
CA ARG A 230 18.12 -9.70 20.60
C ARG A 230 19.05 -10.91 20.56
N GLU A 231 19.85 -11.12 21.60
CA GLU A 231 20.76 -12.27 21.69
C GLU A 231 20.01 -13.60 21.71
N GLU A 232 18.91 -13.68 22.45
CA GLU A 232 18.11 -14.91 22.53
C GLU A 232 17.42 -15.23 21.20
N ARG A 233 16.91 -14.22 20.47
CA ARG A 233 16.31 -14.41 19.13
C ARG A 233 17.34 -14.82 18.07
N VAL A 234 18.53 -14.23 18.11
CA VAL A 234 19.63 -14.64 17.22
C VAL A 234 20.02 -16.09 17.51
N LYS A 235 20.12 -16.48 18.79
CA LYS A 235 20.38 -17.87 19.19
C LYS A 235 19.29 -18.85 18.74
N LYS A 236 18.02 -18.43 18.76
CA LYS A 236 16.88 -19.24 18.27
C LYS A 236 16.72 -19.23 16.75
N GLY A 237 17.51 -18.46 16.01
CA GLY A 237 17.36 -18.32 14.56
C GLY A 237 16.01 -17.71 14.14
N GLU A 238 15.34 -16.97 15.05
CA GLU A 238 14.04 -16.35 14.80
C GLU A 238 14.19 -15.15 13.84
N SER A 239 14.20 -15.45 12.54
CA SER A 239 13.80 -14.49 11.52
C SER A 239 12.30 -14.24 11.69
N ARG A 240 11.84 -12.98 11.81
CA ARG A 240 10.41 -12.62 11.91
C ARG A 240 9.66 -12.82 10.58
N ARG A 241 9.66 -14.06 10.08
CA ARG A 241 8.99 -14.50 8.86
C ARG A 241 7.48 -14.37 8.98
N ASP A 242 6.97 -14.47 10.20
CA ASP A 242 5.54 -14.46 10.53
C ASP A 242 4.81 -13.20 10.06
N THR A 243 5.54 -12.09 9.85
CA THR A 243 4.98 -10.81 9.37
C THR A 243 5.05 -10.62 7.86
N ILE A 244 5.62 -11.60 7.16
CA ILE A 244 5.85 -11.56 5.73
C ILE A 244 4.87 -12.51 5.06
N GLY A 245 4.12 -11.99 4.09
CA GLY A 245 3.15 -12.74 3.32
C GLY A 245 2.86 -12.06 1.99
N PHE A 246 2.50 -12.83 0.98
CA PHE A 246 2.13 -12.30 -0.32
C PHE A 246 0.66 -11.91 -0.30
N TYR A 247 0.35 -10.65 -0.58
CA TYR A 247 -1.04 -10.23 -0.74
C TYR A 247 -1.59 -10.72 -2.09
N VAL A 248 -2.57 -11.62 -2.04
CA VAL A 248 -3.27 -12.11 -3.23
C VAL A 248 -4.47 -11.23 -3.50
N ARG A 249 -4.44 -10.49 -4.61
CA ARG A 249 -5.48 -9.55 -5.00
C ARG A 249 -6.88 -10.18 -5.11
N GLN A 250 -6.96 -11.39 -5.65
CA GLN A 250 -8.20 -12.13 -5.88
C GLN A 250 -8.86 -12.51 -4.55
N GLU A 251 -8.06 -13.05 -3.63
CA GLU A 251 -8.51 -13.45 -2.28
C GLU A 251 -8.63 -12.27 -1.32
N ARG A 252 -7.99 -11.14 -1.66
CA ARG A 252 -7.86 -9.95 -0.81
C ARG A 252 -7.30 -10.27 0.57
N ALA A 253 -6.38 -11.22 0.61
CA ALA A 253 -5.78 -11.75 1.81
C ALA A 253 -4.28 -11.99 1.60
N HIS A 254 -3.56 -12.04 2.71
CA HIS A 254 -2.16 -12.44 2.73
C HIS A 254 -2.06 -13.96 2.83
N ILE A 255 -1.13 -14.54 2.07
CA ILE A 255 -0.67 -15.92 2.25
C ILE A 255 0.72 -15.86 2.86
N ALA A 256 0.94 -16.54 3.98
CA ALA A 256 2.23 -16.58 4.65
C ALA A 256 3.31 -17.14 3.72
N ILE A 257 4.54 -16.64 3.81
CA ILE A 257 5.62 -17.07 2.90
C ILE A 257 5.97 -18.56 3.01
N ASP A 258 5.73 -19.16 4.17
CA ASP A 258 5.96 -20.60 4.39
C ASP A 258 4.92 -21.47 3.69
N ASP A 259 3.72 -20.92 3.44
CA ASP A 259 2.61 -21.59 2.74
C ASP A 259 2.65 -21.37 1.23
N LEU A 260 3.51 -20.48 0.73
CA LEU A 260 3.70 -20.28 -0.70
C LEU A 260 4.32 -21.53 -1.33
N ALA A 261 3.80 -21.90 -2.51
CA ALA A 261 4.29 -23.04 -3.27
C ALA A 261 5.76 -22.87 -3.67
N ILE A 262 6.52 -23.96 -3.62
CA ILE A 262 7.86 -24.02 -4.20
C ILE A 262 7.69 -24.24 -5.70
N PRO A 263 8.11 -23.29 -6.56
CA PRO A 263 7.96 -23.45 -8.00
C PRO A 263 8.80 -24.63 -8.49
N ARG A 264 8.21 -25.48 -9.35
CA ARG A 264 8.97 -26.48 -10.10
C ARG A 264 9.67 -25.77 -11.24
N ILE A 265 10.99 -25.70 -11.19
CA ILE A 265 11.80 -25.04 -12.20
C ILE A 265 12.65 -26.06 -12.94
N VAL A 266 12.71 -25.93 -14.27
CA VAL A 266 13.44 -26.82 -15.15
C VAL A 266 14.36 -26.04 -16.09
N ARG A 267 15.51 -26.64 -16.39
CA ARG A 267 16.45 -26.16 -17.40
C ARG A 267 16.85 -27.34 -18.27
N ASP A 268 16.66 -27.22 -19.58
CA ASP A 268 16.96 -28.28 -20.57
C ASP A 268 16.35 -29.65 -20.21
N GLY A 269 15.11 -29.63 -19.70
CA GLY A 269 14.38 -30.83 -19.27
C GLY A 269 14.80 -31.40 -17.91
N LYS A 270 15.80 -30.82 -17.25
CA LYS A 270 16.28 -31.26 -15.93
C LYS A 270 15.75 -30.35 -14.83
N PRO A 271 15.36 -30.89 -13.66
CA PRO A 271 15.01 -30.08 -12.50
C PRO A 271 16.17 -29.19 -12.06
N VAL A 272 15.86 -27.94 -11.71
CA VAL A 272 16.79 -27.00 -11.07
C VAL A 272 16.60 -27.08 -9.55
N THR A 273 17.71 -27.12 -8.81
CA THR A 273 17.65 -27.02 -7.35
C THR A 273 17.27 -25.59 -6.95
N VAL A 274 16.11 -25.41 -6.32
CA VAL A 274 15.62 -24.12 -5.80
C VAL A 274 15.90 -24.05 -4.30
N SER A 275 16.26 -22.87 -3.78
CA SER A 275 16.53 -22.71 -2.35
C SER A 275 15.29 -23.02 -1.51
N SER A 276 15.50 -23.62 -0.34
CA SER A 276 14.44 -23.86 0.63
C SER A 276 14.00 -22.59 1.39
N ASP A 277 14.74 -21.49 1.23
CA ASP A 277 14.43 -20.19 1.83
C ASP A 277 13.03 -19.70 1.43
N PRO A 278 12.07 -19.59 2.38
CA PRO A 278 10.70 -19.16 2.09
C PRO A 278 10.64 -17.77 1.44
N ARG A 279 11.63 -16.91 1.67
CA ARG A 279 11.70 -15.58 1.04
C ARG A 279 11.83 -15.67 -0.47
N GLN A 280 12.50 -16.70 -1.00
CA GLN A 280 12.58 -16.91 -2.45
C GLN A 280 11.20 -17.14 -3.06
N ARG A 281 10.32 -17.87 -2.35
CA ARG A 281 8.96 -18.18 -2.81
C ARG A 281 8.11 -16.91 -2.97
N LEU A 282 8.35 -15.91 -2.13
CA LEU A 282 7.75 -14.58 -2.25
C LEU A 282 8.29 -13.84 -3.49
N CYS A 283 9.61 -13.81 -3.68
CA CYS A 283 10.23 -13.15 -4.82
C CYS A 283 9.72 -13.71 -6.16
N THR A 284 9.59 -15.04 -6.26
CA THR A 284 9.13 -15.74 -7.45
C THR A 284 7.64 -15.55 -7.73
N GLN A 285 6.86 -14.87 -6.87
CA GLN A 285 5.49 -14.49 -7.23
C GLN A 285 5.48 -13.41 -8.32
N CYS A 286 6.53 -12.58 -8.38
CA CYS A 286 6.71 -11.52 -9.37
C CYS A 286 7.82 -11.85 -10.38
N HIS A 287 8.96 -12.38 -9.91
CA HIS A 287 10.12 -12.76 -10.73
C HIS A 287 10.04 -14.24 -11.10
N ALA A 288 8.99 -14.61 -11.83
CA ALA A 288 8.61 -16.00 -12.09
C ALA A 288 9.00 -16.46 -13.50
N PRO A 289 9.22 -17.78 -13.69
CA PRO A 289 9.29 -18.36 -15.02
C PRO A 289 7.91 -18.38 -15.69
N ASP A 290 7.91 -18.75 -16.96
CA ASP A 290 6.71 -19.08 -17.70
C ASP A 290 5.89 -20.21 -17.03
N ALA A 291 4.69 -20.45 -17.55
CA ALA A 291 3.78 -21.46 -17.02
C ALA A 291 4.35 -22.90 -17.03
N PHE A 292 5.44 -23.14 -17.78
CA PHE A 292 6.11 -24.44 -17.84
C PHE A 292 7.30 -24.55 -16.88
N GLY A 293 7.58 -23.49 -16.11
CA GLY A 293 8.68 -23.47 -15.14
C GLY A 293 10.06 -23.38 -15.80
N ARG A 294 10.18 -22.85 -17.01
CA ARG A 294 11.48 -22.81 -17.72
C ARG A 294 12.39 -21.74 -17.13
N ALA A 295 13.56 -22.15 -16.64
CA ALA A 295 14.51 -21.24 -16.00
C ALA A 295 14.93 -20.07 -16.90
N GLY A 296 14.80 -18.86 -16.38
CA GLY A 296 15.10 -17.58 -17.02
C GLY A 296 14.27 -17.25 -18.27
N SER A 297 13.07 -17.83 -18.36
CA SER A 297 11.98 -17.34 -19.20
C SER A 297 11.24 -16.19 -18.49
N SER A 298 10.48 -15.39 -19.24
CA SER A 298 9.72 -14.26 -18.69
C SER A 298 10.60 -13.33 -17.82
N ASP A 299 10.26 -13.13 -16.54
CA ASP A 299 11.08 -12.35 -15.60
C ASP A 299 11.76 -13.24 -14.54
N ASP A 300 11.92 -14.53 -14.83
CA ASP A 300 12.58 -15.45 -13.90
C ASP A 300 14.03 -15.08 -13.65
N ARG A 301 14.35 -14.96 -12.37
CA ARG A 301 15.71 -14.69 -11.86
C ARG A 301 16.25 -15.84 -11.04
N THR A 302 15.62 -17.02 -11.11
CA THR A 302 16.05 -18.18 -10.33
C THR A 302 17.51 -18.52 -10.63
N PRO A 303 18.37 -18.58 -9.59
CA PRO A 303 19.75 -18.94 -9.76
C PRO A 303 19.92 -20.36 -10.33
N THR A 304 20.74 -20.49 -11.37
CA THR A 304 21.17 -21.76 -11.97
C THR A 304 22.67 -21.71 -12.24
N GLY A 305 23.26 -22.81 -12.70
CA GLY A 305 24.70 -22.84 -12.99
C GLY A 305 25.51 -22.78 -11.70
N VAL A 306 26.47 -21.86 -11.59
CA VAL A 306 27.35 -21.76 -10.41
C VAL A 306 26.64 -21.28 -9.14
N HIS A 307 25.44 -20.70 -9.28
CA HIS A 307 24.62 -20.19 -8.17
C HIS A 307 23.38 -21.04 -7.89
N GLU A 308 23.25 -22.21 -8.52
CA GLU A 308 22.09 -23.08 -8.33
C GLU A 308 21.89 -23.44 -6.84
N GLY A 309 20.63 -23.40 -6.37
CA GLY A 309 20.26 -23.65 -4.97
C GLY A 309 20.41 -22.45 -4.02
N LEU A 310 21.05 -21.35 -4.45
CA LEU A 310 21.14 -20.13 -3.63
C LEU A 310 19.80 -19.38 -3.59
N SER A 311 19.49 -18.81 -2.41
CA SER A 311 18.35 -17.91 -2.24
C SER A 311 18.62 -16.57 -2.90
N CYS A 312 17.58 -15.90 -3.39
CA CYS A 312 17.64 -14.50 -3.84
C CYS A 312 18.29 -13.59 -2.77
N ALA A 313 17.99 -13.86 -1.49
CA ALA A 313 18.49 -13.09 -0.36
C ALA A 313 19.97 -13.33 -0.03
N ALA A 314 20.64 -14.27 -0.70
CA ALA A 314 22.09 -14.43 -0.60
C ALA A 314 22.84 -13.30 -1.32
N CYS A 315 22.24 -12.77 -2.40
CA CYS A 315 22.85 -11.72 -3.21
C CYS A 315 22.12 -10.37 -3.08
N HIS A 316 20.80 -10.38 -2.87
CA HIS A 316 19.97 -9.18 -2.85
C HIS A 316 19.61 -8.76 -1.42
N ALA A 317 19.84 -7.49 -1.11
CA ALA A 317 19.41 -6.88 0.13
C ALA A 317 17.87 -6.75 0.18
N PRO A 318 17.24 -7.00 1.36
CA PRO A 318 15.80 -6.82 1.53
C PRO A 318 15.33 -5.40 1.19
N HIS A 319 14.11 -5.28 0.66
CA HIS A 319 13.42 -4.06 0.24
C HIS A 319 14.02 -3.34 -0.98
N SER A 320 15.35 -3.17 -1.08
CA SER A 320 15.99 -2.46 -2.19
C SER A 320 16.31 -3.34 -3.40
N ASN A 321 16.47 -4.65 -3.20
CA ASN A 321 17.09 -5.59 -4.13
C ASN A 321 18.53 -5.21 -4.51
N ASP A 322 19.22 -4.41 -3.69
CA ASP A 322 20.60 -4.01 -3.96
C ASP A 322 21.54 -5.22 -3.81
N THR A 323 22.47 -5.36 -4.76
CA THR A 323 23.47 -6.43 -4.78
C THR A 323 24.89 -5.94 -4.52
N ARG A 324 25.10 -4.63 -4.36
CA ARG A 324 26.45 -4.08 -4.20
C ARG A 324 27.16 -4.69 -3.00
N GLY A 325 28.35 -5.22 -3.26
CA GLY A 325 29.20 -5.85 -2.24
C GLY A 325 28.77 -7.25 -1.81
N SER A 326 27.71 -7.84 -2.39
CA SER A 326 27.28 -9.20 -2.03
C SER A 326 28.31 -10.25 -2.43
N CYS A 327 29.02 -10.05 -3.54
CA CYS A 327 30.05 -10.96 -4.04
C CYS A 327 31.14 -11.23 -2.99
N ALA A 328 31.60 -10.18 -2.30
CA ALA A 328 32.67 -10.26 -1.30
C ALA A 328 32.30 -11.06 -0.04
N GLN A 329 31.01 -11.35 0.17
CA GLN A 329 30.56 -12.17 1.31
C GLN A 329 30.90 -13.66 1.12
N CYS A 330 31.08 -14.09 -0.13
CA CYS A 330 31.40 -15.48 -0.49
C CYS A 330 32.72 -15.61 -1.24
N HIS A 331 33.08 -14.61 -2.06
CA HIS A 331 34.27 -14.63 -2.88
C HIS A 331 35.41 -13.83 -2.24
N PRO A 332 36.65 -14.35 -2.31
CA PRO A 332 37.08 -15.51 -3.11
C PRO A 332 36.88 -16.87 -2.44
N ALA A 333 36.50 -16.94 -1.16
CA ALA A 333 36.48 -18.17 -0.35
C ALA A 333 35.68 -19.34 -0.96
N ARG A 334 34.66 -19.07 -1.78
CA ARG A 334 33.81 -20.07 -2.46
C ARG A 334 34.12 -20.21 -3.96
N SER A 335 35.07 -19.45 -4.51
CA SER A 335 35.49 -19.57 -5.92
C SER A 335 36.54 -20.68 -6.09
N SER A 336 36.39 -21.50 -7.13
CA SER A 336 37.38 -22.51 -7.50
C SER A 336 38.36 -22.04 -8.57
N CYS A 337 38.05 -20.97 -9.31
CA CYS A 337 38.85 -20.53 -10.48
C CYS A 337 39.88 -19.43 -10.17
N GLY A 338 39.83 -18.83 -8.96
CA GLY A 338 40.77 -17.79 -8.55
C GLY A 338 40.61 -16.44 -9.27
N LEU A 339 39.56 -16.28 -10.08
CA LEU A 339 39.23 -15.01 -10.73
C LEU A 339 38.53 -14.06 -9.75
N ASP A 340 38.75 -12.75 -9.93
CA ASP A 340 37.91 -11.74 -9.31
C ASP A 340 36.53 -11.74 -9.99
N VAL A 341 35.54 -12.27 -9.27
CA VAL A 341 34.17 -12.41 -9.77
C VAL A 341 33.48 -11.08 -10.01
N THR A 342 33.94 -10.00 -9.38
CA THR A 342 33.37 -8.65 -9.59
C THR A 342 33.80 -8.06 -10.93
N ASP A 343 34.93 -8.54 -11.46
CA ASP A 343 35.49 -8.14 -12.73
C ASP A 343 35.10 -9.04 -13.90
N MET A 344 34.48 -10.19 -13.65
CA MET A 344 34.03 -11.11 -14.70
C MET A 344 33.00 -10.44 -15.61
N ASP A 345 33.05 -10.79 -16.91
CA ASP A 345 32.05 -10.37 -17.88
C ASP A 345 30.70 -11.02 -17.59
N THR A 346 29.93 -10.39 -16.70
CA THR A 346 28.58 -10.82 -16.33
C THR A 346 27.64 -9.62 -16.23
N THR A 347 26.34 -9.90 -16.13
CA THR A 347 25.33 -8.85 -15.92
C THR A 347 25.46 -8.11 -14.58
N TYR A 348 26.31 -8.59 -13.65
CA TYR A 348 26.69 -7.82 -12.47
C TYR A 348 27.57 -6.62 -12.85
N ARG A 349 28.61 -6.85 -13.67
CA ARG A 349 29.54 -5.82 -14.13
C ARG A 349 28.91 -4.92 -15.19
N SER A 350 28.21 -5.51 -16.17
CA SER A 350 27.58 -4.77 -17.27
C SER A 350 26.23 -5.37 -17.65
N ARG A 351 25.16 -4.56 -17.58
CA ARG A 351 23.79 -5.03 -17.89
C ARG A 351 23.63 -5.63 -19.29
N GLY A 352 24.48 -5.25 -20.24
CA GLY A 352 24.47 -5.77 -21.62
C GLY A 352 25.33 -7.02 -21.83
N SER A 353 25.96 -7.55 -20.78
CA SER A 353 26.77 -8.77 -20.88
C SER A 353 25.93 -9.95 -21.35
N ARG A 354 26.56 -10.84 -22.14
CA ARG A 354 25.95 -12.08 -22.59
C ARG A 354 25.83 -13.13 -21.48
N HIS A 355 26.64 -13.02 -20.43
CA HIS A 355 26.63 -13.94 -19.31
C HIS A 355 25.75 -13.40 -18.17
N ASN A 356 24.53 -13.92 -18.08
CA ASN A 356 23.60 -13.51 -17.02
C ASN A 356 24.07 -14.07 -15.66
N ILE A 357 24.26 -13.20 -14.68
CA ILE A 357 24.77 -13.55 -13.34
C ILE A 357 23.89 -14.59 -12.61
N HIS A 358 22.60 -14.65 -12.93
CA HIS A 358 21.68 -15.63 -12.35
C HIS A 358 21.85 -17.02 -12.96
N ARG A 359 22.46 -17.16 -14.14
CA ARG A 359 22.50 -18.42 -14.88
C ARG A 359 23.89 -18.85 -15.34
N VAL A 360 24.89 -18.02 -15.10
CA VAL A 360 26.26 -18.27 -15.54
C VAL A 360 26.78 -19.61 -15.03
N ALA A 361 27.40 -20.36 -15.94
CA ALA A 361 28.03 -21.64 -15.69
C ALA A 361 29.55 -21.53 -15.87
N CYS A 362 30.29 -22.48 -15.31
CA CYS A 362 31.76 -22.49 -15.47
C CYS A 362 32.18 -22.54 -16.94
N GLN A 363 31.42 -23.25 -17.79
CA GLN A 363 31.71 -23.40 -19.22
C GLN A 363 31.57 -22.09 -20.00
N ASP A 364 30.74 -21.15 -19.53
CA ASP A 364 30.55 -19.85 -20.18
C ASP A 364 31.85 -19.04 -20.18
N CYS A 365 32.67 -19.19 -19.13
CA CYS A 365 33.97 -18.53 -19.01
C CYS A 365 35.15 -19.45 -19.33
N HIS A 366 34.94 -20.77 -19.37
CA HIS A 366 35.97 -21.78 -19.60
C HIS A 366 35.61 -22.74 -20.74
N PRO A 367 35.56 -22.25 -22.01
CA PRO A 367 35.17 -23.07 -23.15
C PRO A 367 36.15 -24.21 -23.44
N GLY A 368 37.41 -24.08 -23.00
CA GLY A 368 38.44 -25.13 -23.12
C GLY A 368 38.46 -26.15 -21.98
N GLY A 369 37.56 -26.03 -20.99
CA GLY A 369 37.50 -26.92 -19.83
C GLY A 369 37.60 -26.19 -18.49
N VAL A 370 36.79 -26.61 -17.52
CA VAL A 370 36.71 -26.01 -16.18
C VAL A 370 37.98 -26.33 -15.38
N PRO A 371 38.69 -25.34 -14.83
CA PRO A 371 39.88 -25.58 -14.01
C PRO A 371 39.57 -26.48 -12.81
N ALA A 372 40.53 -27.36 -12.48
CA ALA A 372 40.46 -28.12 -11.24
C ALA A 372 40.44 -27.16 -10.04
N LYS A 373 39.67 -27.52 -9.01
CA LYS A 373 39.60 -26.76 -7.77
C LYS A 373 41.00 -26.71 -7.16
N ARG A 374 41.51 -25.51 -6.87
CA ARG A 374 42.74 -25.34 -6.10
C ARG A 374 42.43 -25.68 -4.64
N ASP A 375 43.23 -26.59 -4.07
CA ASP A 375 43.13 -27.04 -2.67
C ASP A 375 43.40 -25.91 -1.67
#